data_AF-A0AAW2J9P8-F1
#
_entry.id   AF-A0AAW2J9P8-F1
#
_cell.length_a   1.000
_cell.length_b   1.000
_cell.length_c   1.000
_cell.angle_alpha   90.00
_cell.angle_beta   90.00
_cell.angle_gamma   90.00
#
_symmetry.space_group_name_H-M   'P 1'
#
loop_
_entity.id
_entity.type
_entity.pdbx_description
1 polymer ?
#
loop_
_entity_poly.entity_id
_entity_poly.type
_entity_poly.pdbx_seq_one_letter_code
_entity_poly.pdbx_strand_id
1 'polypeptide(L)'
;MDLRYLRPWARHILSEDDARLLVRPVSPDEVKQAIFDIDETKAPGPDGYSSAFFKAAWQVVGGDVTCAIMEFFRTGVTQTG
;
A
#
# COMPACT_ATOMS: atom_id res chain seq x y z
N MET A 1 -2.28 27.43 -20.13
CA MET A 1 -1.41 26.58 -20.98
C MET A 1 -2.29 25.49 -21.56
N ASP A 2 -2.39 25.41 -22.90
CA ASP A 2 -3.35 24.52 -23.56
C ASP A 2 -2.75 23.12 -23.76
N LEU A 3 -3.29 22.14 -23.04
CA LEU A 3 -2.85 20.74 -23.08
C LEU A 3 -3.01 20.08 -24.46
N ARG A 4 -3.74 20.71 -25.40
CA ARG A 4 -3.92 20.21 -26.77
C ARG A 4 -2.63 20.18 -27.59
N TYR A 5 -1.62 21.01 -27.25
CA TYR A 5 -0.33 21.06 -27.96
C TYR A 5 0.64 19.93 -27.56
N LEU A 6 0.40 19.27 -26.42
CA LEU A 6 1.27 18.18 -25.95
C LEU A 6 0.79 16.80 -26.43
N ARG A 7 -0.37 16.69 -27.10
CA ARG A 7 -1.01 15.41 -27.43
C ARG A 7 -0.11 14.36 -28.12
N PRO A 8 0.82 14.69 -29.04
CA PRO A 8 1.72 13.70 -29.62
C PRO A 8 2.72 13.07 -28.63
N TRP A 9 3.00 13.78 -27.53
CA TRP A 9 3.96 13.40 -26.47
C TRP A 9 3.27 13.07 -25.13
N ALA A 10 1.97 13.35 -25.04
CA ALA A 10 1.08 13.15 -23.89
C ALA A 10 0.71 11.68 -23.64
N ARG A 11 1.49 10.72 -24.17
CA ARG A 11 1.24 9.29 -23.97
C ARG A 11 1.36 8.85 -22.50
N HIS A 12 1.86 9.73 -21.64
CA HIS A 12 2.06 9.51 -20.20
C HIS A 12 1.35 10.56 -19.34
N ILE A 13 0.24 11.15 -19.81
CA ILE A 13 -0.61 11.99 -18.96
C ILE A 13 -1.54 11.06 -18.17
N LEU A 14 -1.47 11.13 -16.84
CA LEU A 14 -2.40 10.45 -15.95
C LEU A 14 -3.83 10.87 -16.27
N SER A 15 -4.75 9.91 -16.36
CA SER A 15 -6.17 10.24 -16.44
C SER A 15 -6.59 10.96 -15.15
N GLU A 16 -7.69 11.71 -15.21
CA GLU A 16 -8.22 12.37 -14.02
C GLU A 16 -8.62 11.34 -12.95
N ASP A 17 -9.09 10.17 -13.37
CA ASP A 17 -9.37 9.03 -12.51
C ASP A 17 -8.10 8.48 -11.84
N ASP A 18 -7.03 8.25 -12.61
CA ASP A 18 -5.76 7.78 -12.04
C ASP A 18 -5.18 8.79 -11.06
N ALA A 19 -5.25 10.09 -11.40
CA ALA A 19 -4.81 11.15 -10.52
C ALA A 19 -5.60 11.17 -9.20
N ARG A 20 -6.92 10.97 -9.26
CA ARG A 20 -7.77 10.83 -8.06
C ARG A 20 -7.43 9.58 -7.25
N LEU A 21 -7.17 8.45 -7.92
CA LEU A 21 -6.80 7.20 -7.27
C LEU A 21 -5.47 7.29 -6.53
N LEU A 22 -4.48 7.99 -7.10
CA LEU A 22 -3.15 8.12 -6.50
C LEU A 22 -3.13 8.98 -5.23
N VAL A 23 -4.07 9.91 -5.07
CA VAL A 23 -4.12 10.83 -3.92
C VAL A 23 -5.17 10.46 -2.88
N ARG A 24 -5.93 9.39 -3.10
CA ARG A 24 -6.95 8.96 -2.14
C ARG A 24 -6.29 8.38 -0.88
N PRO A 25 -6.96 8.42 0.28
CA PRO A 25 -6.50 7.72 1.46
C PRO A 25 -6.37 6.22 1.20
N VAL A 26 -5.32 5.60 1.75
CA VAL A 26 -5.15 4.14 1.74
C VAL A 26 -6.34 3.48 2.41
N SER A 27 -6.73 2.31 1.90
CA SER A 27 -7.84 1.51 2.42
C SER A 27 -7.35 0.24 3.14
N PRO A 28 -8.14 -0.29 4.09
CA PRO A 28 -7.85 -1.58 4.74
C PRO A 28 -7.66 -2.74 3.74
N ASP A 29 -8.42 -2.74 2.64
CA ASP A 29 -8.32 -3.77 1.61
C ASP A 29 -6.98 -3.69 0.86
N GLU A 30 -6.48 -2.48 0.56
CA GLU A 30 -5.14 -2.30 -0.02
C GLU A 30 -4.05 -2.80 0.92
N VAL A 31 -4.18 -2.57 2.23
CA VAL A 31 -3.23 -3.08 3.23
C VAL A 31 -3.20 -4.60 3.22
N LYS A 32 -4.37 -5.24 3.28
CA LYS A 32 -4.46 -6.70 3.21
C LYS A 32 -3.90 -7.23 1.90
N GLN A 33 -4.31 -6.67 0.78
CA GLN A 33 -3.88 -7.11 -0.54
C GLN A 33 -2.35 -7.02 -0.66
N ALA A 34 -1.75 -5.91 -0.22
CA ALA A 34 -0.30 -5.74 -0.25
C ALA A 34 0.44 -6.81 0.56
N ILE A 35 -0.06 -7.21 1.73
CA ILE A 35 0.53 -8.31 2.52
C ILE A 35 0.36 -9.66 1.79
N PHE A 36 -0.80 -9.90 1.17
CA PHE A 36 -1.11 -11.15 0.50
C PHE A 36 -0.37 -11.32 -0.85
N ASP A 37 0.02 -10.21 -1.49
CA ASP A 37 0.80 -10.20 -2.73
C ASP A 37 2.28 -10.57 -2.52
N ILE A 38 2.79 -10.50 -1.29
CA ILE A 38 4.18 -10.87 -0.99
C ILE A 38 4.31 -12.40 -1.05
N ASP A 39 5.13 -12.90 -1.97
CA ASP A 39 5.44 -14.33 -2.06
C ASP A 39 5.96 -14.88 -0.73
N GLU A 40 5.47 -16.06 -0.35
CA GLU A 40 5.74 -16.69 0.95
C GLU A 40 7.20 -17.16 1.12
N THR A 41 7.91 -17.34 0.00
CA THR A 41 9.31 -17.77 -0.04
C THR A 41 10.30 -16.61 0.06
N LYS A 42 9.80 -15.36 0.16
CA LYS A 42 10.65 -14.20 0.39
C LYS A 42 11.35 -14.31 1.74
N ALA A 43 12.57 -13.77 1.79
CA ALA A 43 13.39 -13.79 3.00
C ALA A 43 12.63 -13.16 4.19
N PRO A 44 12.78 -13.73 5.40
CA PRO A 44 12.14 -13.19 6.59
C PRO A 44 12.70 -11.81 6.95
N GLY A 45 11.92 -11.07 7.75
CA GLY A 45 12.41 -9.86 8.39
C GLY A 45 13.53 -10.14 9.40
N PRO A 46 14.16 -9.09 9.97
CA PRO A 46 15.12 -9.23 11.06
C PRO A 46 14.56 -9.92 12.31
N ASP A 47 13.23 -9.99 12.43
CA ASP A 47 12.47 -10.69 13.47
C ASP A 47 12.34 -12.21 13.21
N GLY A 48 12.73 -12.69 12.03
CA GLY A 48 12.62 -14.08 11.63
C GLY A 48 11.26 -14.49 11.05
N TYR A 49 10.29 -13.56 10.92
CA TYR A 49 8.99 -13.85 10.34
C TYR A 49 8.93 -13.47 8.86
N SER A 50 8.35 -14.34 8.03
CA SER A 50 8.06 -14.05 6.62
C SER A 50 6.61 -13.61 6.42
N SER A 51 6.25 -13.21 5.19
CA SER A 51 4.86 -12.91 4.82
C SER A 51 3.92 -14.09 5.08
N ALA A 52 4.41 -15.34 5.01
CA ALA A 52 3.62 -16.54 5.28
C ALA A 52 3.03 -16.53 6.70
N PHE A 53 3.80 -16.06 7.70
CA PHE A 53 3.30 -15.92 9.07
C PHE A 53 2.13 -14.93 9.15
N PHE A 54 2.29 -13.74 8.58
CA PHE A 54 1.24 -12.70 8.61
C PHE A 54 -0.02 -13.12 7.86
N LYS A 55 0.11 -13.84 6.73
CA LYS A 55 -1.03 -14.41 6.00
C LYS A 55 -1.76 -15.46 6.84
N ALA A 56 -1.03 -16.39 7.44
CA ALA A 56 -1.60 -17.45 8.27
C ALA A 56 -2.26 -16.91 9.55
N ALA A 57 -1.65 -15.91 10.19
CA ALA A 57 -2.13 -15.29 11.41
C ALA A 57 -3.11 -14.12 11.18
N TRP A 58 -3.51 -13.83 9.94
CA TRP A 58 -4.24 -12.61 9.59
C TRP A 58 -5.52 -12.40 10.39
N GLN A 59 -6.24 -13.48 10.75
CA GLN A 59 -7.45 -13.39 11.57
C GLN A 59 -7.18 -12.86 12.99
N VAL A 60 -5.94 -12.99 13.47
CA VAL A 60 -5.52 -12.54 14.79
C VAL A 60 -4.84 -11.18 14.70
N VAL A 61 -3.85 -11.03 13.82
CA VAL A 61 -2.99 -9.83 13.78
C VAL A 61 -3.42 -8.78 12.75
N GLY A 62 -4.30 -9.14 11.81
CA GLY A 62 -4.63 -8.29 10.65
C GLY A 62 -5.28 -6.96 11.04
N GLY A 63 -6.06 -6.92 12.12
CA GLY A 63 -6.65 -5.69 12.64
C GLY A 63 -5.58 -4.70 13.13
N ASP A 64 -4.66 -5.16 13.97
CA ASP A 64 -3.59 -4.33 14.54
C ASP A 64 -2.61 -3.86 13.46
N VAL A 65 -2.23 -4.76 12.55
CA VAL A 65 -1.38 -4.43 11.39
C VAL A 65 -2.04 -3.37 10.52
N THR A 66 -3.34 -3.52 10.22
CA THR A 66 -4.08 -2.53 9.43
C THR A 66 -4.14 -1.18 10.14
N CYS A 67 -4.46 -1.18 11.43
CA CYS A 67 -4.52 0.05 12.23
C CYS A 67 -3.17 0.80 12.23
N ALA A 68 -2.08 0.09 12.47
CA ALA A 68 -0.74 0.66 12.50
C ALA A 68 -0.34 1.28 11.15
N ILE A 69 -0.62 0.59 10.04
CA ILE A 69 -0.29 1.08 8.69
C ILE A 69 -1.14 2.30 8.33
N MET A 70 -2.44 2.26 8.63
CA MET A 70 -3.35 3.39 8.38
C MET A 70 -2.94 4.63 9.20
N GLU A 71 -2.52 4.45 10.46
CA GLU A 71 -2.03 5.53 11.31
C GLU A 71 -0.72 6.12 10.77
N PHE A 72 0.18 5.27 10.26
CA PHE A 72 1.41 5.72 9.61
C PHE A 72 1.12 6.60 8.39
N PHE A 73 0.21 6.19 7.50
CA PHE A 73 -0.16 7.01 6.34
C PHE A 73 -0.84 8.34 6.73
N ARG A 74 -1.50 8.39 7.89
CA ARG A 74 -2.14 9.60 8.42
C ARG A 74 -1.15 10.57 9.07
N THR A 75 -0.15 10.06 9.79
CA THR A 75 0.71 10.86 10.67
C THR A 75 2.17 10.95 10.23
N GLY A 76 2.62 10.05 9.36
CA GLY A 76 4.03 9.87 9.00
C GLY A 76 4.88 9.20 10.07
N VAL A 77 4.28 8.69 11.15
CA VAL A 77 4.98 8.10 12.30
C VAL A 77 4.47 6.69 12.57
N THR A 78 5.39 5.73 12.69
CA THR A 78 5.07 4.40 13.20
C THR A 78 5.09 4.47 14.73
N GLN A 79 4.09 3.89 15.40
CA GLN A 79 4.16 3.75 16.86
C GLN A 79 5.37 2.88 17.20
N THR A 80 6.41 3.50 17.75
CA THR A 80 7.55 2.81 18.32
C THR A 80 7.16 2.36 19.72
N GLY A 81 7.15 1.05 19.95
CA GLY A 81 7.12 0.49 21.30
C GLY A 81 8.41 0.75 22.05
#